data_AF-A0A496P6Z2-F1
#
_entry.id   AF-A0A496P6Z2-F1
#
_cell.length_a   1.000
_cell.length_b   1.000
_cell.length_c   1.000
_cell.angle_alpha   90.00
_cell.angle_beta   90.00
_cell.angle_gamma   90.00
#
_symmetry.space_group_name_H-M   'P 1'
#
loop_
_entity.id
_entity.type
_entity.pdbx_description
1 polymer ?
#
loop_
_entity_poly.entity_id
_entity_poly.type
_entity_poly.pdbx_seq_one_letter_code
_entity_poly.pdbx_strand_id
1 'polypeptide(L)'
;DSKLKPNTQYFVKAITPDTFTLHLTAEDTTATTGSPVKPSAAVTGGKMELTYCNSIDAGKLAKAGEFNMDALNDAMQAVWGRGGDVDIAVMSGKNKRKASTFTANSQRNVAMEAKKLTQVVDVIETDFGVVELVAHRMYENDVVDLLELQYWKLGYLIPFHNEDLERKGTYKGSVITGTATLECTAPIANARLYGITK
;
A
#
# COMPACT_ATOMS: atom_id res chain seq x y z
N ASP A 1 -5.58 11.17 22.13
CA ASP A 1 -6.82 10.71 22.79
C ASP A 1 -6.66 9.21 23.07
N SER A 2 -6.86 8.75 24.31
CA SER A 2 -6.63 7.34 24.70
C SER A 2 -7.63 6.37 24.06
N LYS A 3 -8.68 6.89 23.43
CA LYS A 3 -9.74 6.12 22.76
C LYS A 3 -9.41 5.72 21.33
N LEU A 4 -8.38 6.32 20.73
CA LEU A 4 -7.98 6.04 19.35
C LEU A 4 -6.73 5.16 19.34
N LYS A 5 -6.79 4.08 18.56
CA LYS A 5 -5.72 3.11 18.41
C LYS A 5 -5.00 3.32 17.07
N PRO A 6 -3.68 3.10 17.01
CA PRO A 6 -2.95 3.13 15.74
C PRO A 6 -3.47 2.05 14.78
N ASN A 7 -3.26 2.25 13.47
CA ASN A 7 -3.61 1.31 12.40
C ASN A 7 -5.07 0.82 12.44
N THR A 8 -5.98 1.64 12.97
CA THR A 8 -7.41 1.33 13.05
C THR A 8 -8.18 2.29 12.15
N GLN A 9 -9.07 1.75 11.33
CA GLN A 9 -9.95 2.55 10.48
C GLN A 9 -11.11 3.13 11.29
N TYR A 10 -11.44 4.39 11.03
CA TYR A 10 -12.52 5.11 11.70
C TYR A 10 -13.42 5.79 10.68
N PHE A 11 -14.72 5.80 10.96
CA PHE A 11 -15.72 6.55 10.20
C PHE A 11 -15.73 8.00 10.66
N VAL A 12 -15.64 8.92 9.70
CA VAL A 12 -15.65 10.37 9.94
C VAL A 12 -17.06 10.90 9.75
N LYS A 13 -17.58 11.62 10.75
CA LYS A 13 -18.78 12.45 10.60
C LYS A 13 -18.42 13.91 10.78
N ALA A 14 -18.59 14.70 9.73
CA ALA A 14 -18.45 16.15 9.82
C ALA A 14 -19.60 16.75 10.64
N ILE A 15 -19.27 17.67 11.55
CA ILE A 15 -20.25 18.45 12.33
C ILE A 15 -20.28 19.88 11.80
N THR A 16 -19.10 20.49 11.65
CA THR A 16 -18.92 21.80 11.03
C THR A 16 -17.77 21.71 10.02
N PRO A 17 -17.53 22.76 9.20
CA PRO A 17 -16.35 22.78 8.32
C PRO A 17 -15.02 22.53 9.05
N ASP A 18 -14.94 22.87 10.34
CA ASP A 18 -13.72 22.81 11.15
C ASP A 18 -13.73 21.71 12.23
N THR A 19 -14.81 20.94 12.35
CA THR A 19 -14.93 19.91 13.40
C THR A 19 -15.61 18.64 12.90
N PHE A 20 -15.10 17.50 13.35
CA PHE A 20 -15.64 16.19 13.03
C PHE A 20 -15.58 15.24 14.22
N THR A 21 -16.34 14.16 14.18
CA THR A 21 -16.25 13.04 15.15
C THR A 21 -15.80 11.77 14.46
N LEU A 22 -15.09 10.93 15.21
CA LEU A 22 -14.58 9.63 14.76
C LEU A 22 -15.32 8.50 15.48
N HIS A 23 -15.73 7.49 14.71
CA HIS A 23 -16.49 6.35 15.21
C HIS A 23 -15.93 5.04 14.64
N LEU A 24 -16.07 3.94 15.38
CA LEU A 24 -15.61 2.61 14.92
C LEU A 24 -16.57 1.98 13.90
N THR A 25 -17.86 2.29 14.02
CA THR A 25 -18.90 1.77 13.12
C THR A 25 -19.63 2.91 12.43
N ALA A 26 -20.22 2.61 11.27
CA ALA A 26 -21.05 3.57 10.56
C ALA A 26 -22.31 3.96 11.36
N GLU A 27 -22.90 3.02 12.09
CA GLU A 27 -24.12 3.25 12.88
C GLU A 27 -23.88 4.25 14.01
N ASP A 28 -22.74 4.13 14.70
CA ASP A 28 -22.34 5.03 15.79
C ASP A 28 -22.23 6.49 15.34
N THR A 29 -21.94 6.73 14.06
CA THR A 29 -21.92 8.08 13.51
C THR A 29 -23.27 8.79 13.67
N THR A 30 -24.38 8.04 13.67
CA THR A 30 -25.74 8.59 13.80
C THR A 30 -26.27 8.51 15.22
N ALA A 31 -25.91 7.46 15.96
CA ALA A 31 -26.48 7.15 17.27
C ALA A 31 -25.77 7.84 18.45
N THR A 32 -24.46 8.10 18.33
CA THR A 32 -23.63 8.49 19.48
C THR A 32 -23.06 9.90 19.27
N THR A 33 -23.18 10.77 20.28
CA THR A 33 -22.53 12.08 20.26
C THR A 33 -21.04 11.88 20.61
N GLY A 34 -20.19 11.87 19.59
CA GLY A 34 -18.73 11.75 19.76
C GLY A 34 -18.09 13.06 20.25
N SER A 35 -16.89 12.97 20.83
CA SER A 35 -16.09 14.15 21.15
C SER A 35 -15.60 14.84 19.86
N PRO A 36 -15.90 16.13 19.63
CA PRO A 36 -15.45 16.82 18.42
C PRO A 36 -13.92 16.93 18.38
N VAL A 37 -13.33 16.47 17.27
CA VAL A 37 -11.93 16.66 16.92
C VAL A 37 -11.82 17.94 16.09
N LYS A 38 -10.92 18.84 16.51
CA LYS A 38 -10.55 20.03 15.73
C LYS A 38 -9.14 19.81 15.13
N PRO A 39 -8.98 19.80 13.79
CA PRO A 39 -7.70 19.51 13.13
C PRO A 39 -6.54 20.39 13.61
N SER A 40 -6.82 21.65 13.98
CA SER A 40 -5.78 22.63 14.33
C SER A 40 -5.39 22.68 15.81
N ALA A 41 -6.13 22.02 16.71
CA ALA A 41 -5.94 22.16 18.16
C ALA A 41 -5.67 20.84 18.89
N ALA A 42 -6.15 19.71 18.35
CA ALA A 42 -6.03 18.39 19.00
C ALA A 42 -4.92 17.49 18.41
N VAL A 43 -4.31 17.90 17.30
CA VAL A 43 -3.25 17.13 16.65
C VAL A 43 -1.93 17.86 16.87
N THR A 44 -1.19 17.51 17.92
CA THR A 44 0.24 17.78 17.93
C THR A 44 0.81 17.18 16.64
N GLY A 45 1.55 17.97 15.85
CA GLY A 45 2.08 17.52 14.56
C GLY A 45 2.71 16.12 14.66
N GLY A 46 2.28 15.22 13.78
CA GLY A 46 2.76 13.82 13.74
C GLY A 46 2.05 12.83 14.68
N LYS A 47 0.95 13.20 15.36
CA LYS A 47 0.18 12.28 16.24
C LYS A 47 -1.07 11.66 15.61
N MET A 48 -1.61 12.25 14.55
CA MET A 48 -2.75 11.71 13.79
C MET A 48 -2.65 12.19 12.36
N GLU A 49 -2.68 11.27 11.41
CA GLU A 49 -2.78 11.55 9.98
C GLU A 49 -4.15 11.06 9.51
N LEU A 50 -4.95 11.96 8.93
CA LEU A 50 -6.21 11.58 8.29
C LEU A 50 -5.94 11.50 6.80
N THR A 51 -5.86 10.29 6.28
CA THR A 51 -5.61 10.04 4.87
C THR A 51 -6.79 9.28 4.27
N TYR A 52 -7.12 9.58 3.02
CA TYR A 52 -8.19 8.88 2.32
C TYR A 52 -7.78 7.46 1.95
N CYS A 53 -6.48 7.27 1.67
CA CYS A 53 -5.84 5.99 1.36
C CYS A 53 -5.72 5.07 2.59
N ASN A 54 -5.43 3.78 2.38
CA ASN A 54 -5.06 2.92 3.49
C ASN A 54 -3.56 3.05 3.76
N SER A 55 -3.21 3.27 5.01
CA SER A 55 -1.82 3.40 5.44
C SER A 55 -1.64 2.70 6.79
N ILE A 56 -0.68 1.78 6.86
CA ILE A 56 -0.33 1.03 8.06
C ILE A 56 1.08 1.43 8.50
N ASP A 57 1.19 1.93 9.73
CA ASP A 57 2.48 2.24 10.36
C ASP A 57 3.06 0.95 10.94
N ALA A 58 4.09 0.40 10.30
CA ALA A 58 4.80 -0.78 10.76
C ALA A 58 5.39 -0.57 12.16
N GLY A 59 5.79 0.65 12.52
CA GLY A 59 6.31 1.01 13.83
C GLY A 59 5.29 0.91 14.98
N LYS A 60 4.00 0.75 14.66
CA LYS A 60 2.90 0.58 15.63
C LYS A 60 2.26 -0.81 15.60
N LEU A 61 2.85 -1.74 14.85
CA LEU A 61 2.44 -3.15 14.87
C LEU A 61 2.97 -3.89 16.09
N ALA A 62 2.44 -5.10 16.32
CA ALA A 62 2.86 -5.97 17.42
C ALA A 62 4.37 -6.24 17.41
N LYS A 63 4.96 -6.40 16.22
CA LYS A 63 6.41 -6.40 16.01
C LYS A 63 6.82 -5.10 15.32
N ALA A 64 7.11 -4.09 16.14
CA ALA A 64 7.36 -2.73 15.67
C ALA A 64 8.48 -2.68 14.59
N GLY A 65 8.12 -2.15 13.43
CA GLY A 65 9.01 -1.92 12.30
C GLY A 65 9.46 -3.17 11.56
N GLU A 66 8.95 -4.36 11.90
CA GLU A 66 9.30 -5.60 11.20
C GLU A 66 8.34 -5.86 10.05
N PHE A 67 8.88 -6.08 8.84
CA PHE A 67 8.09 -6.63 7.74
C PHE A 67 7.96 -8.15 7.90
N ASN A 68 6.77 -8.60 8.27
CA ASN A 68 6.41 -10.00 8.47
C ASN A 68 5.03 -10.31 7.85
N MET A 69 4.60 -11.56 7.92
CA MET A 69 3.31 -11.99 7.38
C MET A 69 2.13 -11.26 8.03
N ASP A 70 2.16 -11.04 9.34
CA ASP A 70 1.10 -10.32 10.06
C ASP A 70 0.97 -8.88 9.56
N ALA A 71 2.08 -8.18 9.33
CA ALA A 71 2.11 -6.82 8.79
C ALA A 71 1.55 -6.76 7.36
N LEU A 72 1.81 -7.78 6.54
CA LEU A 72 1.21 -7.90 5.21
C LEU A 72 -0.30 -8.14 5.31
N ASN A 73 -0.72 -9.07 6.16
CA ASN A 73 -2.12 -9.39 6.40
C ASN A 73 -2.90 -8.20 6.97
N ASP A 74 -2.33 -7.41 7.89
CA ASP A 74 -2.95 -6.20 8.44
C ASP A 74 -3.21 -5.16 7.33
N ALA A 75 -2.26 -4.99 6.41
CA ALA A 75 -2.42 -4.11 5.25
C ALA A 75 -3.49 -4.63 4.30
N MET A 76 -3.54 -5.93 4.04
CA MET A 76 -4.57 -6.55 3.20
C MET A 76 -5.96 -6.48 3.84
N GLN A 77 -6.06 -6.68 5.16
CA GLN A 77 -7.32 -6.53 5.89
C GLN A 77 -7.87 -5.12 5.76
N ALA A 78 -6.99 -4.12 5.80
CA ALA A 78 -7.39 -2.71 5.63
C ALA A 78 -7.97 -2.45 4.23
N VAL A 79 -7.42 -3.06 3.18
CA VAL A 79 -7.96 -2.98 1.82
C VAL A 79 -9.29 -3.74 1.71
N TRP A 80 -9.32 -4.97 2.20
CA TRP A 80 -10.49 -5.85 2.18
C TRP A 80 -11.70 -5.22 2.90
N GLY A 81 -11.48 -4.58 4.05
CA GLY A 81 -12.52 -3.88 4.81
C GLY A 81 -13.16 -2.71 4.05
N ARG A 82 -12.51 -2.21 2.99
CA ARG A 82 -13.01 -1.15 2.10
C ARG A 82 -13.40 -1.68 0.72
N GLY A 83 -13.43 -3.01 0.54
CA GLY A 83 -13.92 -3.69 -0.65
C GLY A 83 -12.92 -3.75 -1.82
N GLY A 84 -11.63 -3.52 -1.58
CA GLY A 84 -10.59 -3.74 -2.59
C GLY A 84 -10.04 -5.17 -2.59
N ASP A 85 -9.37 -5.55 -3.67
CA ASP A 85 -8.69 -6.83 -3.84
C ASP A 85 -7.27 -6.60 -4.38
N VAL A 86 -6.24 -7.00 -3.63
CA VAL A 86 -4.85 -6.64 -3.96
C VAL A 86 -4.27 -7.64 -4.97
N ASP A 87 -3.81 -7.15 -6.11
CA ASP A 87 -3.12 -7.99 -7.10
C ASP A 87 -1.63 -8.15 -6.77
N ILE A 88 -0.96 -7.04 -6.46
CA ILE A 88 0.50 -6.99 -6.33
C ILE A 88 0.94 -6.26 -5.06
N ALA A 89 2.04 -6.72 -4.48
CA ALA A 89 2.79 -6.01 -3.44
C ALA A 89 4.17 -5.62 -3.99
N VAL A 90 4.38 -4.32 -4.20
CA VAL A 90 5.64 -3.75 -4.68
C VAL A 90 6.53 -3.38 -3.51
N MET A 91 7.78 -3.83 -3.55
CA MET A 91 8.71 -3.66 -2.44
C MET A 91 10.17 -3.55 -2.89
N SER A 92 11.05 -3.14 -1.98
CA SER A 92 12.49 -3.18 -2.23
C SER A 92 13.02 -4.61 -2.27
N GLY A 93 14.23 -4.79 -2.82
CA GLY A 93 14.90 -6.09 -2.82
C GLY A 93 15.14 -6.68 -1.41
N LYS A 94 15.37 -5.84 -0.40
CA LYS A 94 15.50 -6.27 1.01
C LYS A 94 14.19 -6.89 1.50
N ASN A 95 13.10 -6.17 1.29
CA ASN A 95 11.77 -6.58 1.74
C ASN A 95 11.31 -7.83 0.99
N LYS A 96 11.63 -7.95 -0.32
CA LYS A 96 11.37 -9.19 -1.09
C LYS A 96 12.11 -10.40 -0.52
N ARG A 97 13.37 -10.25 -0.11
CA ARG A 97 14.12 -11.35 0.54
C ARG A 97 13.48 -11.76 1.86
N LYS A 98 12.94 -10.81 2.63
CA LYS A 98 12.22 -11.09 3.88
C LYS A 98 10.87 -11.76 3.59
N ALA A 99 10.12 -11.31 2.58
CA ALA A 99 8.87 -11.91 2.15
C ALA A 99 9.05 -13.37 1.70
N SER A 100 10.17 -13.70 1.05
CA SER A 100 10.50 -15.09 0.69
C SER A 100 10.66 -16.05 1.88
N THR A 101 10.82 -15.52 3.10
CA THR A 101 10.86 -16.32 4.33
C THR A 101 9.50 -16.51 4.99
N PHE A 102 8.44 -15.89 4.44
CA PHE A 102 7.10 -16.03 4.99
C PHE A 102 6.64 -17.47 4.81
N THR A 103 6.11 -18.03 5.90
CA THR A 103 5.54 -19.37 5.90
C THR A 103 4.03 -19.23 5.97
N ALA A 104 3.32 -19.62 4.91
CA ALA A 104 1.89 -19.83 4.99
C ALA A 104 1.63 -20.92 6.05
N ASN A 105 0.61 -20.74 6.90
CA ASN A 105 0.25 -21.66 7.99
C ASN A 105 -0.14 -23.09 7.56
N SER A 106 0.01 -23.46 6.28
CA SER A 106 -0.11 -24.83 5.85
C SER A 106 1.19 -25.60 6.10
N GLN A 107 1.31 -26.15 7.31
CA GLN A 107 2.10 -27.38 7.53
C GLN A 107 1.46 -28.52 6.71
N ARG A 108 1.70 -28.55 5.39
CA ARG A 108 1.66 -29.80 4.63
C ARG A 108 3.08 -30.23 4.39
N ASN A 109 3.58 -31.05 5.32
CA ASN A 109 4.74 -31.92 5.10
C ASN A 109 4.41 -32.86 3.92
N VAL A 110 4.68 -32.41 2.71
CA VAL A 110 4.83 -33.32 1.57
C VAL A 110 6.32 -33.57 1.45
N ALA A 111 6.70 -34.85 1.56
CA ALA A 111 8.06 -35.34 1.63
C ALA A 111 9.01 -34.63 0.64
N MET A 112 9.99 -33.91 1.17
CA MET A 112 11.05 -33.26 0.40
C MET A 112 12.10 -34.30 0.00
N GLU A 113 11.88 -35.00 -1.10
CA GLU A 113 13.01 -35.55 -1.86
C GLU A 113 13.49 -34.49 -2.87
N ALA A 114 14.70 -33.99 -2.58
CA ALA A 114 15.63 -33.35 -3.52
C ALA A 114 15.07 -32.24 -4.43
N LYS A 115 14.43 -31.20 -3.85
CA LYS A 115 14.19 -29.94 -4.56
C LYS A 115 15.27 -28.93 -4.17
N LYS A 116 16.10 -28.57 -5.16
CA LYS A 116 17.05 -27.45 -5.14
C LYS A 116 16.49 -26.31 -4.28
N LEU A 117 17.23 -25.94 -3.22
CA LEU A 117 16.83 -24.95 -2.23
C LEU A 117 16.63 -23.60 -2.91
N THR A 118 15.43 -23.34 -3.42
CA THR A 118 15.04 -22.08 -4.06
C THR A 118 13.75 -21.64 -3.41
N GLN A 119 13.85 -21.23 -2.14
CA GLN A 119 12.74 -20.62 -1.41
C GLN A 119 12.68 -19.14 -1.81
N VAL A 120 12.31 -18.89 -3.06
CA VAL A 120 11.89 -17.57 -3.52
C VAL A 120 10.38 -17.67 -3.68
N VAL A 121 9.65 -16.86 -2.91
CA VAL A 121 8.19 -16.83 -2.95
C VAL A 121 7.79 -15.68 -3.84
N ASP A 122 7.26 -15.98 -5.03
CA ASP A 122 6.80 -14.98 -6.00
C ASP A 122 5.32 -14.67 -5.85
N VAL A 123 4.55 -15.65 -5.41
CA VAL A 123 3.12 -15.51 -5.12
C VAL A 123 2.88 -16.05 -3.72
N ILE A 124 2.15 -15.29 -2.91
CA ILE A 124 1.77 -15.69 -1.57
C ILE A 124 0.25 -15.70 -1.45
N GLU A 125 -0.28 -16.76 -0.85
CA GLU A 125 -1.68 -16.84 -0.46
C GLU A 125 -1.82 -16.30 0.96
N THR A 126 -2.68 -15.31 1.11
CA THR A 126 -3.03 -14.66 2.37
C THR A 126 -4.46 -14.99 2.74
N ASP A 127 -4.89 -14.63 3.95
CA ASP A 127 -6.28 -14.81 4.38
C ASP A 127 -7.30 -14.00 3.55
N PHE A 128 -6.81 -13.01 2.79
CA PHE A 128 -7.64 -12.08 2.00
C PHE A 128 -7.52 -12.29 0.48
N GLY A 129 -6.72 -13.26 0.02
CA GLY A 129 -6.49 -13.51 -1.39
C GLY A 129 -5.04 -13.81 -1.73
N VAL A 130 -4.76 -13.93 -3.02
CA VAL A 130 -3.44 -14.27 -3.55
C VAL A 130 -2.77 -13.00 -4.07
N VAL A 131 -1.54 -12.73 -3.62
CA VAL A 131 -0.79 -11.53 -4.00
C VAL A 131 0.55 -11.89 -4.64
N GLU A 132 0.87 -11.22 -5.74
CA GLU A 132 2.19 -11.30 -6.36
C GLU A 132 3.18 -10.35 -5.67
N LEU A 133 4.34 -10.88 -5.26
CA LEU A 133 5.38 -10.12 -4.58
C LEU A 133 6.41 -9.61 -5.60
N VAL A 134 6.38 -8.32 -5.92
CA VAL A 134 7.22 -7.72 -6.97
C VAL A 134 8.32 -6.84 -6.34
N ALA A 135 9.58 -7.09 -6.73
CA ALA A 135 10.70 -6.26 -6.31
C ALA A 135 10.98 -5.13 -7.31
N HIS A 136 11.04 -3.88 -6.85
CA HIS A 136 11.41 -2.72 -7.66
C HIS A 136 12.71 -2.07 -7.17
N ARG A 137 13.62 -1.73 -8.10
CA ARG A 137 14.96 -1.21 -7.75
C ARG A 137 14.94 0.20 -7.15
N MET A 138 13.94 1.02 -7.50
CA MET A 138 13.80 2.38 -6.99
C MET A 138 12.95 2.45 -5.71
N TYR A 139 12.49 1.32 -5.17
CA TYR A 139 11.74 1.30 -3.92
C TYR A 139 12.68 1.38 -2.71
N GLU A 140 12.29 2.21 -1.74
CA GLU A 140 12.97 2.32 -0.46
C GLU A 140 12.68 1.13 0.45
N ASN A 141 13.58 0.86 1.41
CA ASN A 141 13.47 -0.28 2.32
C ASN A 141 12.42 -0.09 3.43
N ASP A 142 11.91 1.12 3.63
CA ASP A 142 10.96 1.47 4.69
C ASP A 142 9.49 1.35 4.26
N VAL A 143 9.22 1.05 2.99
CA VAL A 143 7.88 1.03 2.40
C VAL A 143 7.62 -0.27 1.62
N VAL A 144 6.38 -0.74 1.68
CA VAL A 144 5.78 -1.74 0.79
C VAL A 144 4.41 -1.23 0.38
N ASP A 145 4.12 -1.21 -0.91
CA ASP A 145 2.84 -0.75 -1.44
C ASP A 145 2.06 -1.94 -2.02
N LEU A 146 0.81 -2.07 -1.59
CA LEU A 146 -0.15 -3.08 -2.04
C LEU A 146 -1.11 -2.41 -3.01
N LEU A 147 -1.13 -2.90 -4.25
CA LEU A 147 -1.82 -2.27 -5.36
C LEU A 147 -2.81 -3.23 -6.01
N GLU A 148 -3.99 -2.69 -6.30
CA GLU A 148 -5.00 -3.30 -7.17
C GLU A 148 -4.90 -2.69 -8.57
N LEU A 149 -4.31 -3.43 -9.49
CA LEU A 149 -3.85 -2.92 -10.79
C LEU A 149 -5.00 -2.45 -11.68
N GLN A 150 -6.21 -3.00 -11.54
CA GLN A 150 -7.35 -2.56 -12.36
C GLN A 150 -7.69 -1.06 -12.18
N TYR A 151 -7.33 -0.46 -11.05
CA TYR A 151 -7.59 0.95 -10.76
C TYR A 151 -6.43 1.88 -11.10
N TRP A 152 -5.30 1.32 -11.53
CA TRP A 152 -4.12 2.06 -11.98
C TRP A 152 -4.03 2.06 -13.49
N LYS A 153 -3.81 3.24 -14.07
CA LYS A 153 -3.56 3.37 -15.50
C LYS A 153 -2.56 4.46 -15.78
N LEU A 154 -1.87 4.31 -16.90
CA LEU A 154 -0.98 5.33 -17.42
C LEU A 154 -1.81 6.27 -18.32
N GLY A 155 -2.00 7.51 -17.87
CA GLY A 155 -2.67 8.56 -18.61
C GLY A 155 -1.67 9.25 -19.53
N TYR A 156 -1.85 9.14 -20.84
CA TYR A 156 -0.99 9.81 -21.81
C TYR A 156 -1.59 11.15 -22.23
N LEU A 157 -0.80 12.23 -22.14
CA LEU A 157 -1.11 13.48 -22.82
C LEU A 157 -0.62 13.42 -24.27
N ILE A 158 0.59 12.90 -24.47
CA ILE A 158 1.18 12.62 -25.77
C ILE A 158 1.76 11.20 -25.71
N PRO A 159 1.24 10.23 -26.47
CA PRO A 159 1.80 8.89 -26.53
C PRO A 159 3.26 8.91 -26.99
N PHE A 160 4.07 7.98 -26.49
CA PHE A 160 5.45 7.85 -26.93
C PHE A 160 5.50 7.52 -28.41
N HIS A 161 6.12 8.39 -29.20
CA HIS A 161 6.33 8.20 -30.62
C HIS A 161 7.74 8.64 -31.00
N ASN A 162 8.23 8.11 -32.11
CA ASN A 162 9.53 8.47 -32.64
C ASN A 162 9.36 9.56 -33.70
N GLU A 163 10.12 10.63 -33.56
CA GLU A 163 10.19 11.73 -34.52
C GLU A 163 11.59 11.75 -35.13
N ASP A 164 11.65 11.61 -36.46
CA ASP A 164 12.92 11.75 -37.18
C ASP A 164 13.31 13.23 -37.22
N LEU A 165 14.52 13.53 -36.77
CA LEU A 165 15.08 14.87 -36.88
C LEU A 165 15.62 15.11 -38.28
N GLU A 166 15.58 16.37 -38.71
CA GLU A 166 16.29 16.79 -39.90
C GLU A 166 17.79 16.44 -39.80
N ARG A 167 18.34 15.98 -40.92
CA ARG A 167 19.74 15.53 -40.98
C ARG A 167 20.68 16.73 -40.82
N LYS A 168 21.35 16.82 -39.66
CA LYS A 168 22.35 17.87 -39.36
C LYS A 168 23.80 17.51 -39.76
N GLY A 169 24.07 16.26 -40.14
CA GLY A 169 25.41 15.78 -40.51
C GLY A 169 25.39 14.44 -41.25
N THR A 170 26.45 13.64 -41.14
CA THR A 170 26.52 12.29 -41.74
C THR A 170 25.66 11.24 -41.02
N TYR A 171 25.06 11.59 -39.88
CA TYR A 171 24.18 10.72 -39.10
C TYR A 171 22.71 11.15 -39.21
N LYS A 172 21.80 10.19 -38.97
CA LYS A 172 20.37 10.46 -38.73
C LYS A 172 20.12 10.43 -37.22
N GLY A 173 19.57 11.52 -36.70
CA GLY A 173 19.07 11.58 -35.32
C GLY A 173 17.57 11.32 -35.31
N SER A 174 17.07 10.68 -34.26
CA SER A 174 15.64 10.52 -34.01
C SER A 174 15.39 10.76 -32.52
N VAL A 175 14.23 11.30 -32.17
CA VAL A 175 13.85 11.62 -30.79
C VAL A 175 12.60 10.83 -30.44
N ILE A 176 12.62 10.20 -29.27
CA ILE A 176 11.41 9.59 -28.70
C ILE A 176 10.79 10.62 -27.77
N THR A 177 9.64 11.17 -28.15
CA THR A 177 8.91 12.16 -27.36
C THR A 177 7.61 11.55 -26.85
N GLY A 178 7.27 11.85 -25.60
CA GLY A 178 6.00 11.47 -25.02
C GLY A 178 5.84 12.11 -23.64
N THR A 179 4.59 12.23 -23.21
CA THR A 179 4.25 12.76 -21.88
C THR A 179 3.14 11.90 -21.31
N ALA A 180 3.40 11.35 -20.13
CA ALA A 180 2.50 10.47 -19.41
C ALA A 180 2.42 10.90 -17.94
N THR A 181 1.30 10.57 -17.32
CA THR A 181 1.04 10.67 -15.89
C THR A 181 0.48 9.35 -15.38
N LEU A 182 0.61 9.10 -14.08
CA LEU A 182 -0.02 7.95 -13.43
C LEU A 182 -1.37 8.38 -12.85
N GLU A 183 -2.42 7.64 -13.15
CA GLU A 183 -3.76 7.87 -12.61
C GLU A 183 -4.19 6.70 -11.72
N CYS A 184 -4.71 7.04 -10.54
CA CYS A 184 -5.33 6.11 -9.60
C CYS A 184 -6.80 6.51 -9.44
N THR A 185 -7.72 5.65 -9.87
CA THR A 185 -9.16 5.92 -9.84
C THR A 185 -9.82 5.55 -8.51
N ALA A 186 -9.26 4.55 -7.81
CA ALA A 186 -9.73 4.11 -6.50
C ALA A 186 -8.55 3.97 -5.51
N PRO A 187 -8.15 5.04 -4.82
CA PRO A 187 -7.03 4.96 -3.87
C PRO A 187 -7.35 4.13 -2.61
N ILE A 188 -8.63 3.89 -2.29
CA ILE A 188 -9.07 3.04 -1.17
C ILE A 188 -8.88 1.54 -1.41
N ALA A 189 -8.68 1.14 -2.67
CA ALA A 189 -8.37 -0.23 -3.07
C ALA A 189 -6.90 -0.60 -2.84
N ASN A 190 -6.08 0.38 -2.45
CA ASN A 190 -4.65 0.21 -2.27
C ASN A 190 -4.28 0.43 -0.80
N ALA A 191 -3.13 -0.13 -0.39
CA ALA A 191 -2.57 0.14 0.93
C ALA A 191 -1.08 0.40 0.86
N ARG A 192 -0.60 1.24 1.77
CA ARG A 192 0.82 1.47 2.01
C ARG A 192 1.19 0.98 3.39
N LEU A 193 2.17 0.07 3.47
CA LEU A 193 2.86 -0.26 4.70
C LEU A 193 4.13 0.61 4.77
N TYR A 194 4.23 1.47 5.77
CA TYR A 194 5.34 2.41 5.92
C TYR A 194 5.98 2.30 7.31
N GLY A 195 7.19 2.86 7.48
CA GLY A 195 7.90 2.79 8.76
C GLY A 195 8.56 1.43 9.03
N ILE A 196 8.84 0.66 7.98
CA ILE A 196 9.60 -0.59 8.08
C ILE A 196 11.06 -0.25 8.42
N THR A 197 11.68 -1.04 9.29
CA THR A 197 13.06 -0.83 9.71
C THR A 197 14.02 -1.11 8.56
N LYS A 198 14.81 -0.09 8.20
CA LYS A 198 15.76 -0.09 7.07
C LYS A 198 16.86 -1.12 7.17
#